data_AF-A0A0B1TEI6-F1
#
_entry.id   AF-A0A0B1TEI6-F1
#
_cell.length_a   1.000
_cell.length_b   1.000
_cell.length_c   1.000
_cell.angle_alpha   90.00
_cell.angle_beta   90.00
_cell.angle_gamma   90.00
#
_symmetry.space_group_name_H-M   'P 1'
#
loop_
_entity.id
_entity.type
_entity.pdbx_description
1 polymer ?
#
loop_
_entity_poly.entity_id
_entity_poly.type
_entity_poly.pdbx_seq_one_letter_code
_entity_poly.pdbx_strand_id
1 'polypeptide(L)'
;MQIDRACQSMRQQILARAFFGWLSYCRHLRTVRKHLLYLVDTREMSGEEDAQPVDEEFWRRCRALRTPELEEEFLLRVYWKGIEGASPKELRQQAWPYLLRLFRWEEDPEPKMTEFTQKYREDVDSWRVLEERVRRQDEEDFIAGTYISCELKLSLHVRSEKALSSLFKINTFQQDIENPHCQNANAP
;
A
#
# COMPACT_ATOMS: atom_id res chain seq x y z
N MET A 1 13.08 -38.23 38.03
CA MET A 1 14.06 -37.16 38.33
C MET A 1 14.57 -36.40 37.09
N GLN A 2 15.04 -37.05 36.01
CA GLN A 2 15.46 -36.35 34.77
C GLN A 2 14.26 -35.76 33.98
N ILE A 3 13.14 -36.48 33.90
CA ILE A 3 11.93 -36.07 33.17
C ILE A 3 11.28 -34.83 33.81
N ASP A 4 11.26 -34.75 35.14
CA ASP A 4 10.70 -33.58 35.87
C ASP A 4 11.49 -32.30 35.60
N ARG A 5 12.83 -32.41 35.48
CA ARG A 5 13.70 -31.28 35.14
C ARG A 5 13.45 -30.78 33.71
N ALA A 6 13.28 -31.71 32.75
CA ALA A 6 12.95 -31.36 31.38
C ALA A 6 11.58 -30.67 31.26
N CYS A 7 10.58 -31.17 31.98
CA CYS A 7 9.23 -30.58 32.00
C CYS A 7 9.21 -29.19 32.66
N GLN A 8 9.94 -29.01 33.77
CA GLN A 8 10.12 -27.68 34.39
C GLN A 8 10.83 -26.70 33.47
N SER A 9 11.86 -27.13 32.75
CA SER A 9 12.55 -26.31 31.75
C SER A 9 11.62 -25.88 30.62
N MET A 10 10.83 -26.80 30.05
CA MET A 10 9.84 -26.47 29.01
C MET A 10 8.80 -25.46 29.52
N ARG A 11 8.28 -25.67 30.73
CA ARG A 11 7.34 -24.73 31.36
C ARG A 11 7.94 -23.34 31.51
N GLN A 12 9.19 -23.24 31.98
CA GLN A 12 9.89 -21.97 32.12
C GLN A 12 10.13 -21.30 30.76
N GLN A 13 10.50 -22.05 29.73
CA GLN A 13 10.69 -21.50 28.38
C GLN A 13 9.40 -20.96 27.77
N ILE A 14 8.28 -21.68 27.91
CA ILE A 14 6.97 -21.23 27.44
C ILE A 14 6.57 -19.93 28.17
N LEU A 15 6.69 -19.91 29.50
CA LEU A 15 6.38 -18.73 30.30
C LEU A 15 7.29 -17.55 29.98
N ALA A 16 8.60 -17.76 29.88
CA ALA A 16 9.56 -16.74 29.53
C ALA A 16 9.27 -16.17 28.14
N ARG A 17 8.95 -17.02 27.15
CA ARG A 17 8.62 -16.58 25.80
C ARG A 17 7.33 -15.76 25.74
N ALA A 18 6.29 -16.17 26.46
CA ALA A 18 5.07 -15.37 26.60
C ALA A 18 5.33 -14.03 27.30
N PHE A 19 6.11 -14.04 28.39
CA PHE A 19 6.45 -12.85 29.16
C PHE A 19 7.29 -11.84 28.35
N PHE A 20 8.33 -12.30 27.65
CA PHE A 20 9.15 -11.44 26.80
C PHE A 20 8.38 -10.94 25.57
N GLY A 21 7.47 -11.76 25.02
CA GLY A 21 6.53 -11.31 23.98
C GLY A 21 5.64 -10.18 24.48
N TRP A 22 5.06 -10.32 25.67
CA TRP A 22 4.25 -9.29 26.32
C TRP A 22 5.04 -8.00 26.59
N LEU A 23 6.26 -8.11 27.16
CA LEU A 23 7.13 -6.95 27.39
C LEU A 23 7.49 -6.23 26.08
N SER A 24 7.77 -6.98 25.01
CA SER A 24 8.03 -6.43 23.68
C SER A 24 6.83 -5.64 23.17
N TYR A 25 5.62 -6.20 23.31
CA TYR A 25 4.37 -5.51 22.97
C TYR A 25 4.18 -4.22 23.78
N CYS A 26 4.36 -4.25 25.10
CA CYS A 26 4.27 -3.05 25.94
C CYS A 26 5.29 -1.99 25.54
N ARG A 27 6.54 -2.37 25.21
CA ARG A 27 7.55 -1.45 24.71
C ARG A 27 7.13 -0.83 23.38
N HIS A 28 6.62 -1.65 22.46
CA HIS A 28 6.12 -1.18 21.17
C HIS A 28 4.97 -0.17 21.35
N LEU A 29 3.98 -0.49 22.18
CA LEU A 29 2.87 0.42 22.47
C LEU A 29 3.35 1.74 23.10
N ARG A 30 4.32 1.72 24.01
CA ARG A 30 4.90 2.96 24.57
C ARG A 30 5.58 3.80 23.50
N THR A 31 6.33 3.15 22.61
CA THR A 31 6.97 3.82 21.48
C THR A 31 5.92 4.42 20.55
N VAL A 32 4.89 3.67 20.16
CA VAL A 32 3.77 4.17 19.35
C VAL A 32 3.08 5.35 20.03
N ARG A 33 2.72 5.24 21.31
CA ARG A 33 2.11 6.33 22.07
C ARG A 33 3.00 7.58 22.07
N LYS A 34 4.30 7.42 22.27
CA LYS A 34 5.25 8.53 22.24
C LYS A 34 5.31 9.18 20.86
N HIS A 35 5.37 8.39 19.78
CA HIS A 35 5.38 8.93 18.42
C HIS A 35 4.07 9.63 18.05
N LEU A 36 2.93 9.05 18.41
CA LEU A 36 1.62 9.69 18.20
C LEU A 36 1.49 10.99 18.98
N LEU A 37 2.05 11.07 20.20
CA LEU A 37 2.03 12.29 20.98
C LEU A 37 2.77 13.45 20.29
N TYR A 38 3.82 13.17 19.50
CA TYR A 38 4.49 14.21 18.70
C TYR A 38 3.70 14.67 17.48
N LEU A 39 2.65 13.94 17.08
CA LEU A 39 1.78 14.32 15.96
C LEU A 39 0.62 15.21 16.39
N VAL A 40 0.25 15.17 17.68
CA VAL A 40 -0.86 15.95 18.22
C VAL A 40 -0.29 17.18 18.91
N ASP A 41 -0.79 18.35 18.52
CA ASP A 41 -0.50 19.56 19.26
C ASP A 41 -1.21 19.50 20.63
N THR A 42 -0.43 19.49 21.72
CA THR A 42 -0.96 19.37 23.09
C THR A 42 -1.30 20.73 23.70
N ARG A 43 -1.29 21.81 22.92
CA ARG A 43 -1.67 23.15 23.37
C ARG A 43 -3.13 23.14 23.85
N GLU A 44 -3.34 23.55 25.11
CA GLU A 44 -4.68 23.79 25.64
C GLU A 44 -5.24 25.06 24.98
N MET A 45 -6.35 24.93 24.27
CA MET A 45 -7.02 26.04 23.57
C MET A 45 -8.14 26.57 24.46
N SER A 46 -8.09 27.85 24.79
CA SER A 46 -9.11 28.57 25.58
C SER A 46 -9.87 29.58 24.71
N GLY A 47 -11.01 30.10 25.21
CA GLY A 47 -11.69 31.25 24.61
C GLY A 47 -12.74 30.94 23.54
N GLU A 48 -13.44 29.81 23.63
CA GLU A 48 -14.52 29.44 22.69
C GLU A 48 -15.69 30.46 22.66
N GLU A 49 -16.04 31.04 23.81
CA GLU A 49 -17.17 31.97 23.95
C GLU A 49 -16.89 33.33 23.27
N ASP A 50 -15.64 33.80 23.34
CA ASP A 50 -15.22 35.07 22.75
C ASP A 50 -14.82 34.94 21.27
N ALA A 51 -14.67 33.71 20.77
CA ALA A 51 -14.22 33.45 19.42
C ALA A 51 -15.27 33.88 18.39
N GLN A 52 -14.87 34.77 17.48
CA GLN A 52 -15.63 35.17 16.30
C GLN A 52 -15.23 34.31 15.09
N PRO A 53 -16.11 34.13 14.09
CA PRO A 53 -15.72 33.45 12.85
C PRO A 53 -14.61 34.22 12.11
N VAL A 54 -13.94 33.52 11.19
CA VAL A 54 -13.08 34.16 10.21
C VAL A 54 -13.96 34.74 9.12
N ASP A 55 -14.12 36.07 9.12
CA ASP A 55 -14.81 36.86 8.11
C ASP A 55 -13.82 37.58 7.19
N GLU A 56 -14.34 38.23 6.14
CA GLU A 56 -13.51 38.93 5.15
C GLU A 56 -12.77 40.13 5.74
N GLU A 57 -13.33 40.79 6.76
CA GLU A 57 -12.70 41.93 7.41
C GLU A 57 -11.48 41.50 8.22
N PHE A 58 -11.64 40.49 9.07
CA PHE A 58 -10.54 39.89 9.82
C PHE A 58 -9.47 39.36 8.89
N TRP A 59 -9.86 38.63 7.84
CA TRP A 59 -8.90 38.12 6.86
C TRP A 59 -8.10 39.23 6.15
N ARG A 60 -8.76 40.33 5.76
CA ARG A 60 -8.09 41.49 5.18
C ARG A 60 -7.08 42.09 6.15
N ARG A 61 -7.41 42.15 7.44
CA ARG A 61 -6.52 42.61 8.51
C ARG A 61 -5.31 41.67 8.67
N CYS A 62 -5.53 40.36 8.67
CA CYS A 62 -4.47 39.35 8.72
C CYS A 62 -3.49 39.52 7.56
N ARG A 63 -3.98 39.72 6.33
CA ARG A 63 -3.12 39.86 5.16
C ARG A 63 -2.39 41.20 5.07
N ALA A 64 -2.93 42.25 5.70
CA ALA A 64 -2.28 43.56 5.76
C ALA A 64 -1.14 43.60 6.79
N LEU A 65 -1.35 43.04 7.99
CA LEU A 65 -0.41 43.13 9.11
C LEU A 65 0.55 41.95 9.20
N ARG A 66 0.07 40.72 8.91
CA ARG A 66 0.86 39.47 8.89
C ARG A 66 1.68 39.21 10.15
N THR A 67 1.14 39.59 11.31
CA THR A 67 1.83 39.38 12.60
C THR A 67 1.53 37.98 13.15
N PRO A 68 2.44 37.39 13.95
CA PRO A 68 2.25 36.06 14.51
C PRO A 68 1.06 36.01 15.49
N GLU A 69 0.72 37.10 16.16
CA GLU A 69 -0.46 37.16 17.03
C GLU A 69 -1.76 36.97 16.23
N LEU A 70 -1.83 37.52 15.02
CA LEU A 70 -2.96 37.34 14.12
C LEU A 70 -3.00 35.92 13.53
N GLU A 71 -1.85 35.26 13.38
CA GLU A 71 -1.80 33.85 12.99
C GLU A 71 -2.42 32.97 14.07
N GLU A 72 -2.04 33.18 15.34
CA GLU A 72 -2.62 32.43 16.46
C GLU A 72 -4.12 32.68 16.59
N GLU A 73 -4.55 33.95 16.50
CA GLU A 73 -5.97 34.30 16.52
C GLU A 73 -6.72 33.67 15.35
N PHE A 74 -6.15 33.66 14.16
CA PHE A 74 -6.74 33.00 12.99
C PHE A 74 -6.92 31.50 13.22
N LEU A 75 -5.90 30.79 13.72
CA LEU A 75 -6.00 29.36 14.02
C LEU A 75 -7.07 29.06 15.07
N LEU A 76 -7.17 29.88 16.13
CA LEU A 76 -8.19 29.78 17.16
C LEU A 76 -9.60 29.98 16.60
N ARG A 77 -9.81 31.03 15.79
CA ARG A 77 -11.11 31.30 15.16
C ARG A 77 -11.53 30.17 14.22
N VAL A 78 -10.61 29.65 13.41
CA VAL A 78 -10.86 28.51 12.52
C VAL A 78 -11.22 27.26 13.32
N TYR A 79 -10.53 27.00 14.43
CA TYR A 79 -10.79 25.85 15.29
C TYR A 79 -12.18 25.90 15.94
N TRP A 80 -12.56 27.04 16.50
CA TRP A 80 -13.81 27.17 17.27
C TRP A 80 -15.04 27.45 16.42
N LYS A 81 -14.94 28.35 15.44
CA LYS A 81 -16.08 28.86 14.65
C LYS A 81 -15.94 28.63 13.15
N GLY A 82 -14.75 28.26 12.68
CA GLY A 82 -14.50 28.04 11.27
C GLY A 82 -14.40 29.31 10.43
N ILE A 83 -14.54 29.13 9.12
CA ILE A 83 -14.51 30.21 8.12
C ILE A 83 -15.93 30.43 7.62
N GLU A 84 -16.55 31.48 8.14
CA GLU A 84 -17.95 31.88 7.94
C GLU A 84 -18.01 33.39 7.68
N GLY A 85 -17.68 33.79 6.45
CA GLY A 85 -17.83 35.15 5.95
C GLY A 85 -19.03 35.29 5.00
N ALA A 86 -19.14 36.44 4.35
CA ALA A 86 -20.12 36.69 3.29
C ALA A 86 -19.91 35.79 2.06
N SER A 87 -18.66 35.49 1.69
CA SER A 87 -18.29 34.57 0.61
C SER A 87 -17.34 33.46 1.11
N PRO A 88 -17.86 32.48 1.89
CA PRO A 88 -17.03 31.52 2.61
C PRO A 88 -16.18 30.64 1.68
N LYS A 89 -16.63 30.38 0.45
CA LYS A 89 -15.88 29.61 -0.54
C LYS A 89 -14.60 30.33 -0.98
N GLU A 90 -14.71 31.61 -1.31
CA GLU A 90 -13.58 32.44 -1.77
C GLU A 90 -12.60 32.67 -0.63
N LEU A 91 -13.12 32.93 0.57
CA LEU A 91 -12.31 33.10 1.76
C LEU A 91 -11.51 31.84 2.10
N ARG A 92 -12.14 30.66 2.01
CA ARG A 92 -11.43 29.36 2.20
C ARG A 92 -10.34 29.15 1.16
N GLN A 93 -10.58 29.48 -0.11
CA GLN A 93 -9.54 29.34 -1.15
C GLN A 93 -8.29 30.16 -0.83
N GLN A 94 -8.46 31.33 -0.22
CA GLN A 94 -7.33 32.19 0.18
C GLN A 94 -6.68 31.74 1.49
N ALA A 95 -7.48 31.28 2.47
CA ALA A 95 -7.00 30.98 3.81
C ALA A 95 -6.43 29.55 3.97
N TRP A 96 -6.96 28.56 3.24
CA TRP A 96 -6.53 27.16 3.34
C TRP A 96 -5.06 26.91 3.05
N PRO A 97 -4.42 27.57 2.07
CA PRO A 97 -2.99 27.39 1.85
C PRO A 97 -2.12 27.64 3.10
N TYR A 98 -2.53 28.56 3.98
CA TYR A 98 -1.84 28.81 5.25
C TYR A 98 -2.16 27.74 6.30
N LEU A 99 -3.42 27.30 6.40
CA LEU A 99 -3.83 26.21 7.29
C LEU A 99 -3.11 24.89 6.97
N LEU A 100 -2.92 24.61 5.69
CA LEU A 100 -2.19 23.44 5.20
C LEU A 100 -0.67 23.59 5.30
N ARG A 101 -0.18 24.74 5.79
CA ARG A 101 1.24 25.09 5.88
C ARG A 101 1.95 25.03 4.52
N LEU A 102 1.22 25.30 3.43
CA LEU A 102 1.79 25.45 2.10
C LEU A 102 2.58 26.76 1.98
N PHE A 103 2.10 27.80 2.69
CA PHE A 103 2.78 29.08 2.82
C PHE A 103 3.01 29.41 4.29
N ARG A 104 4.14 30.09 4.55
CA ARG A 104 4.34 30.75 5.86
C ARG A 104 3.39 31.93 5.97
N TRP A 105 3.04 32.31 7.19
CA TRP A 105 2.07 33.39 7.43
C TRP A 105 2.46 34.73 6.79
N GLU A 106 3.77 35.02 6.78
CA GLU A 106 4.33 36.26 6.24
C GLU A 106 4.44 36.26 4.71
N GLU A 107 4.40 35.08 4.09
CA GLU A 107 4.59 34.90 2.65
C GLU A 107 3.34 35.24 1.84
N ASP A 108 3.56 35.55 0.57
CA ASP A 108 2.50 35.81 -0.41
C ASP A 108 2.35 34.61 -1.36
N PRO A 109 1.12 34.11 -1.60
CA PRO A 109 0.88 32.88 -2.34
C PRO A 109 0.99 33.06 -3.86
N GLU A 110 0.69 34.25 -4.38
CA GLU A 110 0.61 34.55 -5.81
C GLU A 110 1.86 34.09 -6.61
N PRO A 111 3.11 34.41 -6.19
CA PRO A 111 4.29 34.02 -6.98
C PRO A 111 4.60 32.52 -6.95
N LYS A 112 4.29 31.82 -5.84
CA LYS A 112 4.66 30.41 -5.62
C LYS A 112 3.61 29.42 -6.12
N MET A 113 2.35 29.83 -6.18
CA MET A 113 1.27 28.93 -6.60
C MET A 113 1.42 28.48 -8.05
N THR A 114 1.95 29.36 -8.91
CA THR A 114 2.30 29.05 -10.31
C THR A 114 3.42 28.01 -10.38
N GLU A 115 4.46 28.16 -9.58
CA GLU A 115 5.58 27.21 -9.49
C GLU A 115 5.12 25.83 -9.02
N PHE A 116 4.28 25.77 -7.96
CA PHE A 116 3.71 24.52 -7.50
C PHE A 116 2.85 23.84 -8.57
N THR A 117 2.05 24.62 -9.30
CA THR A 117 1.21 24.08 -10.38
C THR A 117 2.06 23.53 -11.51
N GLN A 118 3.14 24.21 -11.88
CA GLN A 118 4.05 23.75 -12.90
C GLN A 118 4.75 22.46 -12.48
N LYS A 119 5.36 22.45 -11.27
CA LYS A 119 6.04 21.28 -10.74
C LYS A 119 5.11 20.07 -10.63
N TYR A 120 3.88 20.27 -10.18
CA TYR A 120 2.87 19.21 -10.14
C TYR A 120 2.61 18.62 -11.53
N ARG A 121 2.50 19.45 -12.56
CA ARG A 121 2.32 18.97 -13.94
C ARG A 121 3.52 18.17 -14.42
N GLU A 122 4.73 18.68 -14.18
CA GLU A 122 5.98 18.00 -14.54
C GLU A 122 6.09 16.63 -13.85
N ASP A 123 5.78 16.57 -12.56
CA ASP A 123 5.76 15.32 -11.79
C ASP A 123 4.73 14.35 -12.40
N VAL A 124 3.48 14.80 -12.61
CA VAL A 124 2.42 13.97 -13.22
C VAL A 124 2.83 13.43 -14.58
N ASP A 125 3.45 14.24 -15.43
CA ASP A 125 3.92 13.82 -16.76
C ASP A 125 5.03 12.78 -16.64
N SER A 126 5.96 12.96 -15.69
CA SER A 126 7.00 11.96 -15.41
C SER A 126 6.41 10.61 -14.96
N TRP A 127 5.37 10.64 -14.11
CA TRP A 127 4.67 9.43 -13.66
C TRP A 127 3.92 8.74 -14.80
N ARG A 128 3.31 9.49 -15.72
CA ARG A 128 2.63 8.93 -16.91
C ARG A 128 3.59 8.14 -17.79
N VAL A 129 4.79 8.65 -18.03
CA VAL A 129 5.83 7.94 -18.80
C VAL A 129 6.24 6.63 -18.13
N LEU A 130 6.34 6.62 -16.81
CA LEU A 130 6.63 5.40 -16.04
C LEU A 130 5.46 4.42 -16.09
N GLU A 131 4.23 4.90 -15.95
CA GLU A 131 3.01 4.10 -16.02
C GLU A 131 2.89 3.38 -17.37
N GLU A 132 3.17 4.07 -18.48
CA GLU A 132 3.18 3.47 -19.82
C GLU A 132 4.23 2.36 -19.95
N ARG A 133 5.43 2.57 -19.38
CA ARG A 133 6.48 1.55 -19.38
C ARG A 133 6.07 0.31 -18.59
N VAL A 134 5.49 0.50 -17.42
CA VAL A 134 5.00 -0.59 -16.57
C VAL A 134 3.88 -1.34 -17.29
N ARG A 135 2.90 -0.64 -17.86
CA ARG A 135 1.80 -1.26 -18.61
C ARG A 135 2.30 -2.10 -19.78
N ARG A 136 3.30 -1.62 -20.52
CA ARG A 136 3.93 -2.39 -21.62
C ARG A 136 4.67 -3.63 -21.08
N GLN A 137 5.38 -3.50 -19.96
CA GLN A 137 6.06 -4.65 -19.35
C GLN A 137 5.07 -5.70 -18.86
N ASP A 138 3.99 -5.27 -18.21
CA ASP A 138 2.93 -6.16 -17.74
C ASP A 138 2.27 -6.91 -18.91
N GLU A 139 2.07 -6.23 -20.06
CA GLU A 139 1.57 -6.86 -21.29
C GLU A 139 2.57 -7.89 -21.83
N GLU A 140 3.86 -7.56 -21.90
CA GLU A 140 4.91 -8.48 -22.34
C GLU A 140 5.04 -9.69 -21.42
N ASP A 141 4.97 -9.50 -20.10
CA ASP A 141 5.03 -10.56 -19.10
C ASP A 141 3.76 -11.44 -19.15
N PHE A 142 2.59 -10.84 -19.38
CA PHE A 142 1.34 -11.56 -19.59
C PHE A 142 1.40 -12.43 -20.84
N ILE A 143 1.89 -11.86 -21.95
CA ILE A 143 2.09 -12.57 -23.21
C ILE A 143 3.11 -13.71 -23.02
N ALA A 144 4.26 -13.43 -22.40
CA ALA A 144 5.29 -14.43 -22.13
C ALA A 144 4.76 -15.57 -21.24
N GLY A 145 4.03 -15.26 -20.18
CA GLY A 145 3.37 -16.24 -19.32
C GLY A 145 2.34 -17.09 -20.08
N THR A 146 1.60 -16.49 -21.01
CA THR A 146 0.65 -17.19 -21.87
C THR A 146 1.36 -18.12 -22.86
N TYR A 147 2.44 -17.67 -23.51
CA TYR A 147 3.27 -18.51 -24.39
C TYR A 147 3.87 -19.70 -23.63
N ILE A 148 4.46 -19.46 -22.45
CA ILE A 148 5.03 -20.53 -21.61
C ILE A 148 3.94 -21.52 -21.18
N SER A 149 2.76 -21.03 -20.81
CA SER A 149 1.59 -21.87 -20.48
C SER A 149 1.12 -22.71 -21.67
N CYS A 150 1.08 -22.14 -22.87
CA CYS A 150 0.75 -22.86 -24.10
C CYS A 150 1.82 -23.90 -24.48
N GLU A 151 3.11 -23.58 -24.39
CA GLU A 151 4.18 -24.54 -24.65
C GLU A 151 4.20 -25.68 -23.63
N LEU A 152 3.95 -25.39 -22.35
CA LEU A 152 3.80 -26.42 -21.32
C LEU A 152 2.57 -27.31 -21.60
N LYS A 153 1.45 -26.74 -22.04
CA LYS A 153 0.26 -27.52 -22.42
C LYS A 153 0.51 -28.37 -23.67
N LEU A 154 1.17 -27.83 -24.70
CA LEU A 154 1.55 -28.55 -25.92
C LEU A 154 2.52 -29.69 -25.62
N SER A 155 3.55 -29.45 -24.81
CA SER A 155 4.52 -30.48 -24.42
C SER A 155 3.90 -31.58 -23.55
N LEU A 156 2.97 -31.25 -22.66
CA LEU A 156 2.18 -32.23 -21.90
C LEU A 156 1.27 -33.06 -22.81
N HIS A 157 0.61 -32.43 -23.79
CA HIS A 157 -0.25 -33.10 -24.77
C HIS A 157 0.54 -34.07 -25.65
N VAL A 158 1.67 -33.62 -26.23
CA VAL A 158 2.57 -34.46 -27.04
C VAL A 158 3.15 -35.61 -26.20
N ARG A 159 3.44 -35.39 -24.91
CA ARG A 159 3.90 -36.46 -24.01
C ARG A 159 2.79 -37.48 -23.72
N SER A 160 1.53 -37.05 -23.60
CA SER A 160 0.39 -37.97 -23.45
C SER A 160 0.13 -38.80 -24.70
N GLU A 161 0.22 -38.22 -25.90
CA GLU A 161 0.04 -38.95 -27.16
C GLU A 161 1.14 -39.99 -27.38
N LYS A 162 2.40 -39.64 -27.08
CA LYS A 162 3.53 -40.58 -27.15
C LYS A 162 3.39 -41.73 -26.15
N ALA A 163 2.86 -41.47 -24.95
CA ALA A 163 2.58 -42.51 -23.96
C ALA A 163 1.47 -43.47 -24.43
N LEU A 164 0.38 -42.93 -25.00
CA LEU A 164 -0.71 -43.74 -25.56
C LEU A 164 -0.26 -44.55 -26.79
N SER A 165 0.54 -43.97 -27.68
CA SER A 165 1.13 -44.69 -28.83
C SER A 165 2.06 -45.81 -28.39
N SER A 166 2.86 -45.59 -27.33
CA SER A 166 3.74 -46.63 -26.78
C SER A 166 2.95 -47.77 -26.14
N LEU A 167 1.87 -47.48 -25.41
CA LEU A 167 0.96 -48.49 -24.87
C LEU A 167 0.23 -49.27 -25.97
N PHE A 168 -0.17 -48.59 -27.05
CA PHE A 168 -0.79 -49.25 -28.20
C PHE A 168 0.20 -50.20 -28.89
N LYS A 169 1.46 -49.79 -29.07
CA LYS A 169 2.54 -50.65 -29.59
C LYS A 169 2.83 -51.86 -28.71
N ILE A 170 2.78 -51.69 -27.39
CA ILE A 170 2.96 -52.79 -26.43
C ILE A 170 1.79 -53.78 -26.51
N ASN A 171 0.55 -53.30 -26.60
CA ASN A 171 -0.63 -54.16 -26.75
C ASN A 171 -0.65 -54.92 -28.09
N THR A 172 -0.22 -54.30 -29.19
CA THR A 172 -0.07 -55.01 -30.47
C THR A 172 1.05 -56.06 -30.41
N PHE A 173 2.16 -55.78 -29.71
CA PHE A 173 3.22 -56.77 -29.49
C PHE A 173 2.76 -57.95 -28.60
N GLN A 174 1.86 -57.73 -27.64
CA GLN A 174 1.28 -58.81 -26.84
C GLN A 174 0.27 -59.65 -27.64
N GLN A 175 -0.48 -59.06 -28.57
CA GLN A 175 -1.34 -59.81 -29.49
C GLN A 175 -0.56 -60.68 -30.48
N ASP A 176 0.64 -60.25 -30.89
CA ASP A 176 1.52 -61.06 -31.75
C ASP A 176 2.21 -62.21 -31.00
N ILE A 177 2.29 -62.17 -29.66
CA ILE A 177 2.85 -63.23 -28.82
C ILE A 177 1.80 -64.31 -28.47
N GLU A 178 0.50 -63.98 -28.51
CA GLU A 178 -0.59 -64.90 -28.15
C GLU A 178 -1.18 -65.71 -29.33
N ASN A 179 -0.66 -65.58 -30.55
CA ASN A 179 -1.08 -66.44 -31.67
C ASN A 179 0.07 -67.33 -32.18
N PRO A 180 0.35 -68.49 -31.56
CA PRO A 180 1.30 -69.44 -32.09
C PRO A 180 0.67 -70.13 -33.29
N HIS A 181 1.21 -69.88 -34.48
CA HIS A 181 0.91 -70.70 -35.65
C HIS A 181 1.41 -72.12 -35.36
N CYS A 182 0.53 -73.00 -34.91
CA CYS A 182 0.76 -74.44 -34.81
C CYS A 182 1.00 -75.00 -36.22
N GLN A 183 2.26 -75.22 -36.60
CA GLN A 183 2.61 -76.20 -37.63
C GLN A 183 2.95 -77.50 -36.92
N ASN A 184 1.94 -78.37 -36.80
CA ASN A 184 2.12 -79.73 -36.31
C ASN A 184 2.70 -80.57 -37.46
N ALA A 185 3.89 -81.09 -37.24
CA ALA A 185 4.48 -82.15 -38.03
C ALA A 185 3.63 -83.42 -37.89
N ASN A 186 3.31 -84.08 -39.01
CA ASN A 186 2.98 -85.50 -39.05
C ASN A 186 3.46 -86.06 -40.40
N ALA A 187 4.57 -86.81 -40.34
CA ALA A 187 4.85 -87.96 -41.19
C ALA A 187 4.35 -89.20 -40.42
N PRO A 188 3.91 -90.29 -41.07
CA PRO A 188 4.61 -90.99 -42.14
C PRO A 188 3.91 -90.99 -43.51
#